data_AF-F3QT44-F1
#
_entry.id   AF-F3QT44-F1
#
_cell.length_a   1.000
_cell.length_b   1.000
_cell.length_c   1.000
_cell.angle_alpha   90.00
_cell.angle_beta   90.00
_cell.angle_gamma   90.00
#
_symmetry.space_group_name_H-M   'P 1'
#
loop_
_entity.id
_entity.type
_entity.pdbx_description
1 polymer ?
#
loop_
_entity_poly.entity_id
_entity_poly.type
_entity_poly.pdbx_seq_one_letter_code
_entity_poly.pdbx_strand_id
1 'polypeptide(L)'
;MKKQLARLIFFSFLAAACSAEQPLTTGGSTADHTAVIPNAKGQWTYFSLKTHTVVGTCAMTDTLAQQAYAARTDWDIAIADGRIRTNSGTSGIGDGGIALSPYGYEQTDPDMTVKIQTDSIR
;
A
#
# COMPACT_ATOMS: atom_id res chain seq x y z
N MET A 1 0.31 17.15 -82.59
CA MET A 1 -0.87 16.49 -81.99
C MET A 1 -0.43 15.19 -81.33
N LYS A 2 -0.45 15.11 -80.00
CA LYS A 2 -0.58 13.89 -79.18
C LYS A 2 -0.65 14.34 -77.73
N LYS A 3 -1.86 14.33 -77.18
CA LYS A 3 -2.17 14.62 -75.77
C LYS A 3 -1.79 13.37 -74.98
N GLN A 4 -0.98 13.48 -73.92
CA GLN A 4 -0.92 12.45 -72.90
C GLN A 4 -1.17 13.04 -71.51
N LEU A 5 -2.42 12.79 -71.13
CA LEU A 5 -3.05 12.67 -69.84
C LEU A 5 -2.13 12.46 -68.62
N ALA A 6 -2.50 13.18 -67.56
CA ALA A 6 -2.00 13.14 -66.20
C ALA A 6 -1.88 11.74 -65.58
N ARG A 7 -0.98 11.63 -64.60
CA ARG A 7 -1.14 10.76 -63.41
C ARG A 7 -0.27 11.30 -62.27
N LEU A 8 -0.90 12.09 -61.41
CA LEU A 8 -0.37 12.47 -60.11
C LEU A 8 -0.43 11.23 -59.22
N ILE A 9 0.71 10.60 -58.95
CA ILE A 9 0.80 9.45 -58.04
C ILE A 9 1.06 10.01 -56.64
N PHE A 10 -0.01 10.09 -55.84
CA PHE A 10 0.08 10.29 -54.39
C PHE A 10 0.62 9.00 -53.77
N PHE A 11 1.91 8.99 -53.41
CA PHE A 11 2.50 7.88 -52.65
C PHE A 11 2.12 8.06 -51.17
N SER A 12 0.96 7.52 -50.80
CA SER A 12 0.55 7.39 -49.41
C SER A 12 1.48 6.39 -48.72
N PHE A 13 2.46 6.89 -47.96
CA PHE A 13 3.22 6.07 -47.03
C PHE A 13 2.28 5.61 -45.91
N LEU A 14 1.74 4.41 -46.07
CA LEU A 14 1.08 3.68 -44.99
C LEU A 14 2.18 3.26 -44.01
N ALA A 15 2.40 4.06 -42.97
CA ALA A 15 3.19 3.62 -41.84
C ALA A 15 2.42 2.49 -41.15
N ALA A 16 2.82 1.25 -41.42
CA ALA A 16 2.43 0.11 -40.61
C ALA A 16 2.99 0.36 -39.20
N ALA A 17 2.17 0.93 -38.33
CA ALA A 17 2.44 0.92 -36.90
C ALA A 17 2.33 -0.54 -36.45
N CYS A 18 3.45 -1.27 -36.51
CA CYS A 18 3.64 -2.39 -35.62
C CYS A 18 3.60 -1.80 -34.21
N SER A 19 2.42 -1.81 -33.59
CA SER A 19 2.35 -1.77 -32.13
C SER A 19 3.14 -2.98 -31.67
N ALA A 20 4.39 -2.75 -31.28
CA ALA A 20 5.06 -3.67 -30.40
C ALA A 20 4.15 -3.78 -29.18
N GLU A 21 3.58 -4.95 -28.99
CA GLU A 21 2.85 -5.31 -27.77
C GLU A 21 3.82 -5.03 -26.64
N GLN A 22 3.61 -3.92 -25.94
CA GLN A 22 4.29 -3.66 -24.67
C GLN A 22 3.96 -4.89 -23.82
N PRO A 23 4.96 -5.66 -23.35
CA PRO A 23 4.71 -6.55 -22.24
C PRO A 23 4.08 -5.66 -21.17
N LEU A 24 2.87 -6.00 -20.74
CA LEU A 24 2.34 -5.46 -19.50
C LEU A 24 3.46 -5.62 -18.49
N THR A 25 4.07 -4.50 -18.10
CA THR A 25 4.99 -4.47 -16.99
C THR A 25 4.12 -4.72 -15.78
N THR A 26 3.85 -5.99 -15.49
CA THR A 26 3.27 -6.41 -14.22
C THR A 26 4.21 -5.87 -13.16
N GLY A 27 3.71 -4.89 -12.40
CA GLY A 27 4.30 -4.29 -11.20
C GLY A 27 5.82 -4.26 -11.12
N GLY A 28 6.42 -3.06 -11.16
CA GLY A 28 7.78 -2.90 -10.68
C GLY A 28 7.90 -3.60 -9.33
N SER A 29 8.78 -4.60 -9.24
CA SER A 29 9.02 -5.36 -8.02
C SER A 29 9.41 -4.36 -6.93
N THR A 30 8.47 -4.01 -6.06
CA THR A 30 8.79 -3.41 -4.78
C THR A 30 9.59 -4.46 -4.04
N ALA A 31 10.86 -4.16 -3.77
CA ALA A 31 11.72 -5.06 -3.02
C ALA A 31 11.04 -5.44 -1.70
N ASP A 32 11.14 -6.72 -1.32
CA ASP A 32 10.64 -7.16 -0.03
C ASP A 32 11.38 -6.43 1.09
N HIS A 33 10.61 -5.89 2.05
CA HIS A 33 11.16 -5.24 3.23
C HIS A 33 10.94 -6.12 4.46
N THR A 34 12.03 -6.48 5.12
CA THR A 34 11.99 -7.11 6.44
C THR A 34 12.31 -6.08 7.51
N ALA A 35 11.46 -5.99 8.54
CA ALA A 35 11.68 -5.13 9.69
C ALA A 35 11.58 -5.91 11.00
N VAL A 36 12.45 -5.62 11.95
CA VAL A 36 12.39 -6.14 13.32
C VAL A 36 11.82 -5.05 14.21
N ILE A 37 10.64 -5.29 14.78
CA ILE A 37 9.97 -4.36 15.69
C ILE A 37 10.25 -4.81 17.14
N PRO A 38 10.93 -3.99 17.97
CA PRO A 38 11.13 -4.32 19.38
C PRO A 38 9.80 -4.44 20.13
N ASN A 39 9.61 -5.53 20.86
CA ASN A 39 8.44 -5.77 21.69
C ASN A 39 8.85 -5.80 23.17
N ALA A 40 9.01 -4.61 23.75
CA ALA A 40 9.31 -4.45 25.17
C ALA A 40 8.04 -4.64 26.00
N LYS A 41 8.14 -5.44 27.06
CA LYS A 41 6.99 -5.77 27.92
C LYS A 41 6.33 -4.50 28.47
N GLY A 42 5.01 -4.38 28.36
CA GLY A 42 4.25 -3.24 28.86
C GLY A 42 4.43 -1.95 28.05
N GLN A 43 4.99 -2.00 26.83
CA GLN A 43 5.15 -0.84 25.96
C GLN A 43 4.53 -1.08 24.58
N TRP A 44 3.88 -0.04 24.05
CA TRP A 44 3.56 0.06 22.64
C TRP A 44 4.79 0.52 21.86
N THR A 45 5.09 -0.19 20.77
CA THR A 45 6.05 0.24 19.75
C THR A 45 5.30 0.56 18.47
N TYR A 46 5.35 1.82 18.03
CA TYR A 46 4.65 2.33 16.85
C TYR A 46 5.58 2.29 15.63
N PHE A 47 5.10 1.76 14.52
CA PHE A 47 5.87 1.51 13.31
C PHE A 47 5.17 2.11 12.08
N SER A 48 5.97 2.70 11.18
CA SER A 48 5.51 3.12 9.86
C SER A 48 5.87 2.08 8.81
N LEU A 49 4.86 1.54 8.14
CA LEU A 49 5.00 0.72 6.94
C LEU A 49 5.52 1.54 5.76
N LYS A 50 5.27 2.86 5.73
CA LYS A 50 5.79 3.72 4.65
C LYS A 50 7.30 3.94 4.73
N THR A 51 7.84 4.21 5.91
CA THR A 51 9.27 4.51 6.09
C THR A 51 10.08 3.31 6.56
N HIS A 52 9.42 2.20 6.89
CA HIS A 52 10.01 1.00 7.46
C HIS A 52 10.77 1.24 8.78
N THR A 53 10.27 2.16 9.61
CA THR A 53 10.93 2.55 10.87
C THR A 53 9.98 2.58 12.05
N VAL A 54 10.53 2.33 13.24
CA VAL A 54 9.87 2.67 14.51
C VAL A 54 9.80 4.20 14.64
N VAL A 55 8.60 4.72 14.87
CA VAL A 55 8.35 6.18 15.01
C VAL A 55 8.11 6.61 16.46
N GLY A 56 8.16 5.65 17.38
CA GLY A 56 8.25 5.89 18.81
C GLY A 56 7.66 4.77 19.66
N THR A 57 7.71 4.96 20.98
CA THR A 57 7.13 4.04 21.95
C THR A 57 6.38 4.80 23.05
N CYS A 58 5.49 4.11 23.78
CA CYS A 58 4.95 4.58 25.05
C CYS A 58 4.56 3.42 25.96
N ALA A 59 4.42 3.68 27.27
CA ALA A 59 3.93 2.67 28.20
C ALA A 59 2.43 2.39 27.95
N MET A 60 2.02 1.13 28.07
CA MET A 60 0.61 0.74 27.96
C MET A 60 -0.29 1.36 29.05
N THR A 61 0.31 1.77 30.17
CA THR A 61 -0.38 2.45 31.28
C THR A 61 -0.45 3.96 31.10
N ASP A 62 0.28 4.54 30.15
CA ASP A 62 0.28 5.97 29.89
C ASP A 62 -0.84 6.32 28.90
N THR A 63 -1.98 6.73 29.44
CA THR A 63 -3.17 7.05 28.64
C THR A 63 -3.00 8.36 27.86
N LEU A 64 -2.25 9.33 28.39
CA LEU A 64 -1.99 10.60 27.71
C LEU A 64 -1.07 10.40 26.50
N ALA A 65 0.00 9.62 26.66
CA ALA A 65 0.88 9.29 25.54
C ALA A 65 0.12 8.49 24.46
N GLN A 66 -0.72 7.53 24.85
CA GLN A 66 -1.56 6.79 23.89
C GLN A 66 -2.52 7.71 23.13
N GLN A 67 -3.15 8.69 23.79
CA GLN A 67 -3.98 9.69 23.11
C GLN A 67 -3.17 10.57 22.16
N ALA A 68 -1.94 10.94 22.52
CA ALA A 68 -1.04 11.69 21.64
C ALA A 68 -0.68 10.89 20.38
N TYR A 69 -0.45 9.58 20.49
CA TYR A 69 -0.25 8.72 19.32
C TYR A 69 -1.54 8.53 18.50
N ALA A 70 -2.70 8.46 19.13
CA ALA A 70 -3.98 8.35 18.42
C ALA A 70 -4.24 9.55 17.49
N ALA A 71 -3.70 10.73 17.83
CA ALA A 71 -3.80 11.93 16.99
C ALA A 71 -2.74 12.00 15.86
N ARG A 72 -1.81 11.04 15.76
CA ARG A 72 -0.74 11.02 14.77
C ARG A 72 -1.09 10.17 13.56
N THR A 73 -0.56 10.53 12.39
CA THR A 73 -0.75 9.83 11.11
C THR A 73 0.56 9.26 10.53
N ASP A 74 1.66 9.34 11.27
CA ASP A 74 2.98 8.86 10.85
C ASP A 74 3.29 7.43 11.30
N TRP A 75 2.30 6.70 11.82
CA TRP A 75 2.38 5.29 12.18
C TRP A 75 1.22 4.52 11.57
N ASP A 76 1.44 3.25 11.27
CA ASP A 76 0.47 2.37 10.61
C ASP A 76 0.04 1.22 11.53
N ILE A 77 1.01 0.61 12.22
CA ILE A 77 0.80 -0.47 13.18
C ILE A 77 1.52 -0.21 14.50
N ALA A 78 1.01 -0.78 15.59
CA ALA A 78 1.72 -0.83 16.86
C ALA A 78 1.63 -2.22 17.51
N ILE A 79 2.70 -2.64 18.20
CA ILE A 79 2.80 -3.95 18.85
C ILE A 79 3.08 -3.76 20.34
N ALA A 80 2.39 -4.52 21.20
CA ALA A 80 2.64 -4.60 22.63
C ALA A 80 2.16 -5.94 23.22
N ASP A 81 3.02 -6.70 23.90
CA ASP A 81 2.62 -7.89 24.67
C ASP A 81 1.75 -8.89 23.88
N GLY A 82 2.07 -9.11 22.60
CA GLY A 82 1.32 -10.01 21.71
C GLY A 82 0.02 -9.41 21.14
N ARG A 83 -0.22 -8.13 21.37
CA ARG A 83 -1.34 -7.36 20.80
C ARG A 83 -0.85 -6.53 19.62
N ILE A 84 -1.74 -6.33 18.65
CA ILE A 84 -1.53 -5.45 17.50
C ILE A 84 -2.61 -4.37 17.53
N ARG A 85 -2.24 -3.14 17.17
CA ARG A 85 -3.13 -2.03 16.83
C ARG A 85 -2.85 -1.57 15.41
N THR A 86 -3.88 -1.06 14.77
CA THR A 86 -3.78 -0.29 13.53
C THR A 86 -4.12 1.17 13.81
N ASN A 87 -3.59 2.10 13.00
CA ASN A 87 -3.98 3.50 13.09
C ASN A 87 -5.39 3.70 12.53
N SER A 88 -6.39 3.43 13.37
CA SER A 88 -7.81 3.42 13.03
C SER A 88 -8.66 3.26 14.28
N GLY A 89 -9.99 3.42 14.13
CA GLY A 89 -10.95 3.07 15.16
C GLY A 89 -10.74 3.86 16.44
N THR A 90 -10.44 3.16 17.53
CA THR A 90 -10.20 3.74 18.85
C THR A 90 -8.74 4.01 19.14
N SER A 91 -7.83 3.41 18.38
CA SER A 91 -6.39 3.58 18.55
C SER A 91 -5.79 4.73 17.76
N GLY A 92 -6.48 5.23 16.72
CA GLY A 92 -5.99 6.37 15.95
C GLY A 92 -6.94 6.89 14.88
N ILE A 93 -6.60 8.05 14.31
CA ILE A 93 -7.42 8.78 13.33
C ILE A 93 -7.15 8.41 11.86
N GLY A 94 -6.27 7.44 11.61
CA GLY A 94 -6.00 6.93 10.26
C GLY A 94 -7.10 6.02 9.72
N ASP A 95 -6.93 5.63 8.46
CA ASP A 95 -7.84 4.73 7.73
C ASP A 95 -7.38 3.26 7.74
N GLY A 96 -6.62 2.86 8.77
CA GLY A 96 -6.11 1.50 8.91
C GLY A 96 -7.17 0.45 9.26
N GLY A 97 -6.71 -0.79 9.39
CA GLY A 97 -7.50 -1.90 9.91
C GLY A 97 -6.92 -3.25 9.49
N ILE A 98 -7.53 -4.35 9.95
CA ILE A 98 -7.10 -5.72 9.65
C ILE A 98 -8.27 -6.49 9.03
N ALA A 99 -7.98 -7.30 8.04
CA ALA A 99 -8.92 -8.27 7.51
C ALA A 99 -8.31 -9.68 7.54
N LEU A 100 -9.17 -10.67 7.75
CA LEU A 100 -8.81 -12.05 7.45
C LEU A 100 -8.86 -12.22 5.94
N SER A 101 -7.72 -12.55 5.32
CA SER A 101 -7.71 -13.00 3.94
C SER A 101 -8.30 -14.42 3.87
N PRO A 102 -9.28 -14.69 2.99
CA PRO A 102 -9.71 -16.05 2.71
C PRO A 102 -8.70 -16.80 1.82
N TYR A 103 -7.65 -16.12 1.35
CA TYR A 103 -6.61 -16.64 0.47
C TYR A 103 -5.30 -16.84 1.22
N GLY A 104 -4.44 -17.72 0.69
CA GLY A 104 -3.06 -17.83 1.18
C GLY A 104 -2.26 -16.55 0.89
N TYR A 105 -1.12 -16.42 1.56
CA TYR A 105 -0.24 -15.25 1.44
C TYR A 105 0.10 -14.91 -0.02
N GLU A 106 0.56 -15.90 -0.78
CA GLU A 106 0.94 -15.77 -2.20
C GLU A 106 -0.22 -15.44 -3.16
N GLN A 107 -1.46 -15.51 -2.66
CA GLN A 107 -2.68 -15.34 -3.44
C GLN A 107 -3.45 -14.09 -3.02
N THR A 108 -2.98 -13.37 -2.01
CA THR A 108 -3.62 -12.14 -1.54
C THR A 108 -3.20 -10.99 -2.46
N ASP A 109 -4.19 -10.30 -3.04
CA ASP A 109 -4.00 -9.15 -3.92
C ASP A 109 -4.56 -7.88 -3.24
N PRO A 110 -3.90 -6.71 -3.34
CA PRO A 110 -4.36 -5.47 -2.72
C PRO A 110 -5.74 -5.00 -3.19
N ASP A 111 -6.20 -5.39 -4.38
CA ASP A 111 -7.50 -4.99 -4.94
C ASP A 111 -8.65 -5.93 -4.49
N MET A 112 -8.34 -6.95 -3.68
CA MET A 112 -9.36 -7.85 -3.16
C MET A 112 -10.30 -7.14 -2.19
N THR A 113 -11.59 -7.32 -2.41
CA THR A 113 -12.62 -6.82 -1.49
C THR A 113 -12.59 -7.63 -0.20
N VAL A 114 -12.01 -7.05 0.85
CA VAL A 114 -11.99 -7.62 2.20
C VAL A 114 -12.78 -6.74 3.17
N LYS A 115 -13.42 -7.37 4.16
CA LYS A 115 -14.06 -6.62 5.25
C LYS A 115 -12.98 -6.23 6.26
N ILE A 116 -12.55 -4.98 6.18
CA ILE A 116 -11.60 -4.39 7.13
C ILE A 116 -12.28 -4.21 8.50
N GLN A 117 -11.62 -4.68 9.54
CA GLN A 117 -12.01 -4.50 10.93
C GLN A 117 -11.07 -3.48 11.58
N THR A 118 -11.66 -2.48 12.23
CA THR A 118 -10.95 -1.55 13.11
C THR A 118 -11.11 -2.02 14.55
N ASP A 119 -10.21 -1.62 15.44
CA ASP A 119 -10.46 -1.80 16.86
C ASP A 119 -11.63 -0.93 17.34
N SER A 120 -12.28 -1.37 18.42
CA SER A 120 -13.46 -0.74 19.00
C SER A 120 -13.47 -0.88 20.52
N ILE A 121 -14.13 0.05 21.22
CA ILE A 121 -14.44 -0.10 22.64
C ILE A 121 -15.47 -1.24 22.75
N ARG A 122 -15.20 -2.19 23.65
CA ARG A 122 -16.09 -3.32 23.92
C ARG A 122 -17.19 -2.95 24.91
#